data_AF-B7T4I8-F1
#
_entry.id   AF-B7T4I8-F1
#
_cell.length_a   1.000
_cell.length_b   1.000
_cell.length_c   1.000
_cell.angle_alpha   90.00
_cell.angle_beta   90.00
_cell.angle_gamma   90.00
#
_symmetry.space_group_name_H-M   'P 1'
#
loop_
_entity.id
_entity.type
_entity.pdbx_description
1 polymer ?
#
loop_
_entity_poly.entity_id
_entity_poly.type
_entity_poly.pdbx_seq_one_letter_code
_entity_poly.pdbx_strand_id
1 'polypeptide(L)'
;LPYSHYFHSGVIGAGLLVLSKYPILGTLFHAWSVNGYFHRIQHADWFGGKGVGLCRILVGDQMVHLYNAHLHAEYDNDNDEYKTHRVIQAFDTAQFIEATRGNSVLQILAGDLNAQPQDISYKVLLYTSKMLDSCASDTFRTNECDHNSYTSAKALSKNPRGIRIDHIFVRGGDNINAEIVEYTLPLPDRVPGQKFSFSDHEAVLAKLKLYRAQTERGAAGDGTGVATIDVNCEVVEETCPSREQGGGDGPAEAIRPTVDESLANCNGSSVRGPDKSCSSIQPLPAARTAALQEALALCDASLLQLNTDRILYYSAATFLF
;
A
#
# COMPACT_ATOMS: atom_id res chain seq x y z
N LEU A 1 -8.53 2.74 -27.41
CA LEU A 1 -7.06 2.89 -27.52
C LEU A 1 -6.51 1.67 -28.27
N PRO A 2 -5.37 1.76 -28.98
CA PRO A 2 -4.89 0.69 -29.87
C PRO A 2 -4.39 -0.57 -29.14
N TYR A 3 -3.98 -0.46 -27.87
CA TYR A 3 -3.58 -1.60 -27.05
C TYR A 3 -4.47 -1.67 -25.81
N SER A 4 -4.84 -2.89 -25.42
CA SER A 4 -5.69 -3.16 -24.26
C SER A 4 -5.39 -4.52 -23.66
N HIS A 5 -5.52 -4.65 -22.35
CA HIS A 5 -5.49 -5.94 -21.67
C HIS A 5 -6.54 -5.97 -20.55
N TYR A 6 -7.37 -7.01 -20.54
CA TYR A 6 -8.33 -7.28 -19.48
C TYR A 6 -7.83 -8.47 -18.66
N PHE A 7 -7.78 -8.32 -17.33
CA PHE A 7 -7.29 -9.36 -16.44
C PHE A 7 -8.43 -10.33 -16.05
N HIS A 8 -8.47 -11.49 -16.72
CA HIS A 8 -9.39 -12.58 -16.39
C HIS A 8 -8.91 -13.32 -15.13
N SER A 9 -9.80 -13.51 -14.15
CA SER A 9 -9.52 -14.17 -12.88
C SER A 9 -10.83 -14.49 -12.14
N GLY A 10 -10.90 -15.62 -11.41
CA GLY A 10 -12.14 -16.07 -10.76
C GLY A 10 -13.26 -16.40 -11.76
N VAL A 11 -14.52 -16.44 -11.30
CA VAL A 11 -15.67 -16.78 -12.18
C VAL A 11 -16.02 -15.63 -13.12
N ILE A 12 -15.92 -14.38 -12.64
CA ILE A 12 -16.48 -13.19 -13.30
C ILE A 12 -15.41 -12.29 -13.94
N GLY A 13 -14.13 -12.51 -13.64
CA GLY A 13 -13.02 -11.61 -13.98
C GLY A 13 -12.53 -10.80 -12.77
N ALA A 14 -11.34 -10.19 -12.87
CA ALA A 14 -10.83 -9.30 -11.82
C ALA A 14 -11.49 -7.89 -11.84
N GLY A 15 -12.26 -7.57 -12.89
CA GLY A 15 -12.79 -6.23 -13.13
C GLY A 15 -11.75 -5.21 -13.64
N LEU A 16 -10.51 -5.65 -13.90
CA LEU A 16 -9.40 -4.76 -14.23
C LEU A 16 -9.12 -4.71 -15.74
N LEU A 17 -9.18 -3.51 -16.30
CA LEU A 17 -8.87 -3.21 -17.70
C LEU A 17 -7.76 -2.17 -17.77
N VAL A 18 -6.71 -2.45 -18.56
CA VAL A 18 -5.71 -1.46 -18.97
C VAL A 18 -5.93 -1.10 -20.43
N LEU A 19 -5.97 0.20 -20.72
CA LEU A 19 -6.03 0.75 -22.07
C LEU A 19 -4.79 1.61 -22.31
N SER A 20 -4.08 1.42 -23.42
CA SER A 20 -2.80 2.09 -23.69
C SER A 20 -2.68 2.60 -25.12
N LYS A 21 -2.11 3.80 -25.28
CA LYS A 21 -1.65 4.33 -26.57
C LYS A 21 -0.42 3.58 -27.11
N TYR A 22 0.36 2.98 -26.21
CA TYR A 22 1.67 2.38 -26.47
C TYR A 22 1.62 0.84 -26.31
N PRO A 23 2.48 0.08 -27.01
CA PRO A 23 2.47 -1.38 -26.96
C PRO A 23 2.57 -1.95 -25.54
N ILE A 24 1.69 -2.89 -25.20
CA ILE A 24 1.82 -3.74 -24.01
C ILE A 24 2.65 -4.96 -24.44
N LEU A 25 3.89 -5.07 -23.95
CA LEU A 25 4.82 -6.14 -24.33
C LEU A 25 4.71 -7.40 -23.47
N GLY A 26 4.11 -7.29 -22.29
CA GLY A 26 3.95 -8.41 -21.38
C GLY A 26 3.03 -8.07 -20.23
N THR A 27 2.37 -9.09 -19.70
CA THR A 27 1.36 -8.97 -18.65
C THR A 27 1.57 -10.04 -17.59
N LEU A 28 1.27 -9.71 -16.34
CA LEU A 28 1.29 -10.64 -15.22
C LEU A 28 0.12 -10.31 -14.30
N PHE A 29 -0.53 -11.31 -13.72
CA PHE A 29 -1.59 -11.12 -12.75
C PHE A 29 -1.26 -11.85 -11.46
N HIS A 30 -1.48 -11.20 -10.32
CA HIS A 30 -1.31 -11.77 -8.99
C HIS A 30 -2.64 -11.73 -8.26
N ALA A 31 -3.30 -12.88 -8.13
CA ALA A 31 -4.52 -13.03 -7.34
C ALA A 31 -4.16 -13.01 -5.85
N TRP A 32 -4.87 -12.22 -5.06
CA TRP A 32 -4.61 -12.18 -3.62
C TRP A 32 -5.13 -13.44 -2.92
N SER A 33 -4.45 -13.82 -1.84
CA SER A 33 -4.79 -15.03 -1.06
C SER A 33 -6.00 -14.90 -0.14
N VAL A 34 -6.59 -13.70 -0.04
CA VAL A 34 -7.76 -13.36 0.80
C VAL A 34 -8.64 -12.37 0.03
N ASN A 35 -9.85 -12.78 -0.34
CA ASN A 35 -10.81 -12.01 -1.17
C ASN A 35 -12.24 -12.02 -0.56
N GLY A 36 -12.35 -11.76 0.75
CA GLY A 36 -13.68 -11.64 1.41
C GLY A 36 -14.26 -12.97 1.93
N TYR A 37 -15.49 -12.89 2.45
CA TYR A 37 -16.17 -14.02 3.12
C TYR A 37 -17.05 -14.82 2.16
N PHE A 38 -16.78 -16.12 2.03
CA PHE A 38 -17.49 -17.01 1.09
C PHE A 38 -19.02 -17.07 1.27
N HIS A 39 -19.51 -16.88 2.49
CA HIS A 39 -20.94 -16.94 2.84
C HIS A 39 -21.65 -15.59 2.67
N ARG A 40 -20.93 -14.50 2.40
CA ARG A 40 -21.48 -13.16 2.12
C ARG A 40 -21.73 -13.02 0.61
N ILE A 41 -22.63 -13.84 0.05
CA ILE A 41 -23.01 -13.82 -1.39
C ILE A 41 -23.41 -12.42 -1.89
N GLN A 42 -23.86 -11.55 -0.98
CA GLN A 42 -24.29 -10.17 -1.26
C GLN A 42 -23.12 -9.18 -1.44
N HIS A 43 -21.90 -9.55 -1.03
CA HIS A 43 -20.68 -8.75 -1.23
C HIS A 43 -19.90 -9.38 -2.40
N ALA A 44 -20.05 -8.80 -3.58
CA ALA A 44 -19.62 -9.41 -4.86
C ALA A 44 -18.10 -9.64 -4.99
N ASP A 45 -17.31 -8.98 -4.15
CA ASP A 45 -15.85 -9.13 -4.01
C ASP A 45 -15.36 -10.57 -3.94
N TRP A 46 -16.18 -11.49 -3.41
CA TRP A 46 -15.82 -12.91 -3.31
C TRP A 46 -15.83 -13.68 -4.64
N PHE A 47 -16.68 -13.29 -5.60
CA PHE A 47 -16.81 -13.98 -6.90
C PHE A 47 -15.82 -13.46 -7.96
N GLY A 48 -15.38 -12.20 -7.81
CA GLY A 48 -14.30 -11.64 -8.61
C GLY A 48 -12.96 -12.18 -8.11
N GLY A 49 -12.12 -12.70 -9.01
CA GLY A 49 -10.78 -13.13 -8.64
C GLY A 49 -9.85 -11.92 -8.41
N LYS A 50 -10.12 -11.13 -7.37
CA LYS A 50 -9.43 -9.87 -7.06
C LYS A 50 -7.92 -10.08 -6.86
N GLY A 51 -7.17 -9.05 -7.24
CA GLY A 51 -5.71 -9.11 -7.38
C GLY A 51 -5.14 -7.83 -7.99
N VAL A 52 -3.83 -7.86 -8.28
CA VAL A 52 -3.11 -6.79 -8.97
C VAL A 52 -2.59 -7.30 -10.33
N GLY A 53 -2.89 -6.54 -11.38
CA GLY A 53 -2.43 -6.80 -12.75
C GLY A 53 -1.31 -5.86 -13.18
N LEU A 54 -0.17 -6.40 -13.58
CA LEU A 54 0.96 -5.67 -14.18
C LEU A 54 0.85 -5.71 -15.72
N CYS A 55 0.90 -4.54 -16.35
CA CYS A 55 1.22 -4.35 -17.77
C CYS A 55 2.61 -3.73 -17.93
N ARG A 56 3.47 -4.35 -18.74
CA ARG A 56 4.75 -3.79 -19.19
C ARG A 56 4.54 -3.07 -20.52
N ILE A 57 4.66 -1.75 -20.51
CA ILE A 57 4.31 -0.86 -21.63
C ILE A 57 5.58 -0.22 -22.19
N LEU A 58 5.77 -0.30 -23.51
CA LEU A 58 6.93 0.30 -24.19
C LEU A 58 6.60 1.70 -24.71
N VAL A 59 7.13 2.73 -24.03
CA VAL A 59 6.95 4.15 -24.42
C VAL A 59 8.22 4.62 -25.11
N GLY A 60 8.22 4.61 -26.44
CA GLY A 60 9.43 4.85 -27.24
C GLY A 60 10.40 3.67 -27.10
N ASP A 61 11.56 3.92 -26.49
CA ASP A 61 12.58 2.94 -26.14
C ASP A 61 12.56 2.54 -24.65
N GLN A 62 11.63 3.09 -23.87
CA GLN A 62 11.62 2.99 -22.41
C GLN A 62 10.48 2.12 -21.87
N MET A 63 10.80 1.25 -20.91
CA MET A 63 9.82 0.40 -20.25
C MET A 63 9.13 1.11 -19.09
N VAL A 64 7.81 1.16 -19.13
CA VAL A 64 6.94 1.61 -18.03
C VAL A 64 6.19 0.40 -17.47
N HIS A 65 6.14 0.25 -16.15
CA HIS A 65 5.31 -0.74 -15.48
C HIS A 65 4.06 -0.06 -14.94
N LEU A 66 2.89 -0.50 -15.40
CA LEU A 66 1.59 -0.09 -14.87
C LEU A 66 0.96 -1.26 -14.12
N TYR A 67 0.81 -1.11 -12.81
CA TYR A 67 0.03 -1.95 -11.94
C TYR A 67 -1.40 -1.39 -11.85
N ASN A 68 -2.39 -2.23 -12.10
CA ASN A 68 -3.80 -1.93 -11.90
C ASN A 68 -4.32 -2.83 -10.77
N ALA A 69 -5.03 -2.27 -9.80
CA ALA A 69 -5.59 -3.00 -8.66
C ALA A 69 -6.94 -2.42 -8.24
N HIS A 70 -7.82 -3.28 -7.73
CA HIS A 70 -9.06 -2.87 -7.06
C HIS A 70 -9.17 -3.69 -5.77
N LEU A 71 -8.85 -3.07 -4.62
CA LEU A 71 -8.84 -3.74 -3.31
C LEU A 71 -10.27 -4.12 -2.88
N HIS A 72 -10.43 -4.89 -1.80
CA HIS A 72 -11.75 -5.20 -1.25
C HIS A 72 -12.52 -3.90 -0.93
N ALA A 73 -13.82 -3.85 -1.15
CA ALA A 73 -14.61 -2.67 -0.81
C ALA A 73 -14.83 -2.51 0.70
N GLU A 74 -14.98 -1.26 1.17
CA GLU A 74 -15.37 -0.92 2.53
C GLU A 74 -16.89 -0.73 2.61
N TYR A 75 -17.60 -1.75 3.08
CA TYR A 75 -19.07 -1.77 3.09
C TYR A 75 -19.71 -1.09 4.31
N ASP A 76 -18.97 -0.96 5.42
CA ASP A 76 -19.39 -0.24 6.62
C ASP A 76 -18.16 0.31 7.37
N ASN A 77 -18.01 1.65 7.38
CA ASN A 77 -16.92 2.34 8.07
C ASN A 77 -17.04 2.26 9.62
N ASP A 78 -18.26 2.06 10.16
CA ASP A 78 -18.48 1.98 11.61
C ASP A 78 -18.22 0.56 12.17
N ASN A 79 -18.25 -0.47 11.30
CA ASN A 79 -17.97 -1.86 11.63
C ASN A 79 -17.32 -2.61 10.45
N ASP A 80 -16.10 -2.19 10.11
CA ASP A 80 -15.37 -2.69 8.94
C ASP A 80 -14.77 -4.09 9.15
N GLU A 81 -15.59 -5.13 8.95
CA GLU A 81 -15.16 -6.54 8.98
C GLU A 81 -14.07 -6.86 7.94
N TYR A 82 -13.86 -6.00 6.94
CA TYR A 82 -12.91 -6.19 5.86
C TYR A 82 -11.59 -5.43 6.03
N LYS A 83 -11.39 -4.69 7.12
CA LYS A 83 -10.18 -3.89 7.36
C LYS A 83 -8.91 -4.71 7.20
N THR A 84 -8.87 -5.87 7.86
CA THR A 84 -7.72 -6.77 7.85
C THR A 84 -7.52 -7.41 6.47
N HIS A 85 -8.59 -7.64 5.70
CA HIS A 85 -8.49 -8.11 4.31
C HIS A 85 -7.84 -7.04 3.43
N ARG A 86 -8.27 -5.76 3.52
CA ARG A 86 -7.65 -4.65 2.77
C ARG A 86 -6.19 -4.45 3.16
N VAL A 87 -5.83 -4.62 4.44
CA VAL A 87 -4.43 -4.57 4.90
C VAL A 87 -3.57 -5.69 4.30
N ILE A 88 -4.07 -6.92 4.26
CA ILE A 88 -3.35 -8.06 3.67
C ILE A 88 -3.18 -7.85 2.15
N GLN A 89 -4.24 -7.45 1.44
CA GLN A 89 -4.18 -7.14 0.00
C GLN A 89 -3.24 -5.98 -0.31
N ALA A 90 -3.24 -4.93 0.51
CA ALA A 90 -2.30 -3.81 0.43
C ALA A 90 -0.84 -4.26 0.59
N PHE A 91 -0.55 -5.09 1.61
CA PHE A 91 0.79 -5.63 1.84
C PHE A 91 1.25 -6.55 0.69
N ASP A 92 0.39 -7.46 0.25
CA ASP A 92 0.67 -8.39 -0.85
C ASP A 92 0.91 -7.66 -2.18
N THR A 93 0.08 -6.64 -2.48
CA THR A 93 0.29 -5.73 -3.62
C THR A 93 1.62 -5.00 -3.55
N ALA A 94 2.00 -4.48 -2.37
CA ALA A 94 3.29 -3.82 -2.19
C ALA A 94 4.48 -4.77 -2.40
N GLN A 95 4.40 -6.01 -1.91
CA GLN A 95 5.41 -7.04 -2.16
C GLN A 95 5.50 -7.40 -3.65
N PHE A 96 4.37 -7.56 -4.34
CA PHE A 96 4.33 -7.82 -5.77
C PHE A 96 5.00 -6.70 -6.58
N ILE A 97 4.72 -5.44 -6.25
CA ILE A 97 5.36 -4.27 -6.87
C ILE A 97 6.88 -4.27 -6.62
N GLU A 98 7.34 -4.57 -5.40
CA GLU A 98 8.77 -4.66 -5.10
C GLU A 98 9.47 -5.84 -5.79
N ALA A 99 8.79 -6.99 -5.92
CA ALA A 99 9.32 -8.18 -6.60
C ALA A 99 9.39 -8.03 -8.13
N THR A 100 8.58 -7.15 -8.73
CA THR A 100 8.41 -7.04 -10.19
C THR A 100 8.91 -5.72 -10.80
N ARG A 101 9.60 -4.87 -10.01
CA ARG A 101 10.24 -3.59 -10.41
C ARG A 101 10.89 -3.62 -11.79
N GLY A 102 11.70 -4.64 -12.04
CA GLY A 102 12.42 -4.84 -13.31
C GLY A 102 13.30 -3.66 -13.72
N ASN A 103 13.52 -3.51 -15.02
CA ASN A 103 14.30 -2.42 -15.63
C ASN A 103 13.43 -1.22 -16.05
N SER A 104 12.32 -0.96 -15.34
CA SER A 104 11.37 0.08 -15.70
C SER A 104 11.91 1.48 -15.35
N VAL A 105 11.71 2.46 -16.25
CA VAL A 105 12.05 3.87 -15.98
C VAL A 105 11.00 4.55 -15.09
N LEU A 106 9.79 4.00 -15.07
CA LEU A 106 8.65 4.47 -14.31
C LEU A 106 7.76 3.29 -13.93
N GLN A 107 7.32 3.31 -12.68
CA GLN A 107 6.36 2.40 -12.09
C GLN A 107 5.15 3.21 -11.63
N ILE A 108 3.96 2.77 -11.99
CA ILE A 108 2.68 3.40 -11.67
C ILE A 108 1.79 2.32 -11.06
N LEU A 109 1.21 2.56 -9.89
CA LEU A 109 0.05 1.81 -9.40
C LEU A 109 -1.17 2.72 -9.52
N ALA A 110 -2.24 2.25 -10.15
CA ALA A 110 -3.47 3.02 -10.30
C ALA A 110 -4.71 2.14 -10.07
N GLY A 111 -5.75 2.72 -9.48
CA GLY A 111 -7.05 2.08 -9.31
C GLY A 111 -7.77 2.49 -8.02
N ASP A 112 -8.90 1.83 -7.76
CA ASP A 112 -9.66 1.97 -6.52
C ASP A 112 -9.01 1.13 -5.40
N LEU A 113 -8.35 1.80 -4.47
CA LEU A 113 -7.67 1.13 -3.37
C LEU A 113 -8.58 0.95 -2.14
N ASN A 114 -9.84 1.42 -2.19
CA ASN A 114 -10.81 1.36 -1.09
C ASN A 114 -10.20 1.75 0.27
N ALA A 115 -9.36 2.79 0.26
CA ALA A 115 -8.57 3.22 1.39
C ALA A 115 -8.25 4.70 1.26
N GLN A 116 -8.61 5.49 2.28
CA GLN A 116 -8.29 6.90 2.36
C GLN A 116 -6.84 7.11 2.85
N PRO A 117 -6.22 8.30 2.65
CA PRO A 117 -4.83 8.55 3.03
C PRO A 117 -4.50 8.32 4.53
N GLN A 118 -5.49 8.47 5.40
CA GLN A 118 -5.36 8.18 6.84
C GLN A 118 -5.40 6.68 7.18
N ASP A 119 -5.86 5.82 6.27
CA ASP A 119 -6.12 4.41 6.56
C ASP A 119 -4.85 3.56 6.55
N ILE A 120 -4.88 2.49 7.32
CA ILE A 120 -3.73 1.61 7.51
C ILE A 120 -3.38 0.82 6.24
N SER A 121 -4.37 0.38 5.45
CA SER A 121 -4.17 -0.26 4.14
C SER A 121 -3.43 0.66 3.17
N TYR A 122 -3.84 1.93 3.07
CA TYR A 122 -3.16 2.96 2.29
C TYR A 122 -1.70 3.14 2.74
N LYS A 123 -1.46 3.33 4.04
CA LYS A 123 -0.11 3.52 4.62
C LYS A 123 0.80 2.31 4.37
N VAL A 124 0.30 1.10 4.62
CA VAL A 124 1.03 -0.16 4.39
C VAL A 124 1.43 -0.28 2.93
N LEU A 125 0.50 -0.05 2.00
CA LEU A 125 0.75 -0.13 0.56
C LEU A 125 1.78 0.92 0.13
N LEU A 126 1.57 2.20 0.45
CA LEU A 126 2.45 3.29 0.06
C LEU A 126 3.87 3.13 0.61
N TYR A 127 4.02 2.89 1.91
CA TYR A 127 5.32 2.81 2.57
C TYR A 127 6.07 1.50 2.26
N THR A 128 5.37 0.38 2.09
CA THR A 128 6.01 -0.91 1.75
C THR A 128 6.42 -0.96 0.29
N SER A 129 5.58 -0.42 -0.61
CA SER A 129 5.92 -0.28 -2.02
C SER A 129 6.93 0.82 -2.29
N LYS A 130 7.21 1.72 -1.32
CA LYS A 130 8.13 2.86 -1.47
C LYS A 130 7.79 3.72 -2.69
N MET A 131 6.50 3.91 -2.95
CA MET A 131 5.99 4.80 -4.00
C MET A 131 5.57 6.14 -3.39
N LEU A 132 5.29 7.12 -4.23
CA LEU A 132 4.74 8.42 -3.84
C LEU A 132 3.30 8.51 -4.34
N ASP A 133 2.38 9.04 -3.52
CA ASP A 133 1.07 9.44 -4.05
C ASP A 133 1.23 10.67 -4.96
N SER A 134 0.59 10.65 -6.12
CA SER A 134 0.58 11.79 -7.03
C SER A 134 -0.30 12.94 -6.55
N CYS A 135 -1.22 12.68 -5.60
CA CYS A 135 -2.06 13.72 -5.02
C CYS A 135 -1.39 14.38 -3.80
N ALA A 136 -0.97 15.64 -3.96
CA ALA A 136 -0.42 16.45 -2.87
C ALA A 136 -1.48 17.28 -2.10
N SER A 137 -2.78 17.08 -2.34
CA SER A 137 -3.86 17.90 -1.76
C SER A 137 -4.96 17.09 -1.11
N ASP A 138 -5.33 17.47 0.12
CA ASP A 138 -6.46 16.93 0.86
C ASP A 138 -7.83 17.44 0.37
N THR A 139 -7.89 18.09 -0.79
CA THR A 139 -9.14 18.62 -1.39
C THR A 139 -9.77 17.70 -2.43
N PHE A 140 -8.99 16.86 -3.12
CA PHE A 140 -9.52 15.96 -4.15
C PHE A 140 -10.33 14.82 -3.56
N ARG A 141 -11.41 14.45 -4.24
CA ARG A 141 -12.40 13.46 -3.80
C ARG A 141 -12.84 12.66 -5.02
N THR A 142 -13.06 11.37 -4.81
CA THR A 142 -13.22 10.39 -5.89
C THR A 142 -14.40 9.46 -5.67
N ASN A 143 -15.03 9.47 -4.49
CA ASN A 143 -16.30 8.79 -4.24
C ASN A 143 -17.12 9.60 -3.20
N GLU A 144 -18.42 9.33 -3.10
CA GLU A 144 -19.40 10.01 -2.24
C GLU A 144 -19.46 11.54 -2.41
N CYS A 145 -19.12 12.04 -3.59
CA CYS A 145 -19.08 13.48 -3.87
C CYS A 145 -20.48 14.11 -3.88
N ASP A 146 -20.61 15.33 -3.35
CA ASP A 146 -21.85 16.12 -3.28
C ASP A 146 -22.47 16.42 -4.65
N HIS A 147 -21.62 16.63 -5.64
CA HIS A 147 -21.99 16.84 -7.02
C HIS A 147 -22.31 15.54 -7.75
N ASN A 148 -21.90 14.35 -7.31
CA ASN A 148 -22.11 13.10 -8.07
C ASN A 148 -23.59 12.63 -8.01
N SER A 149 -24.14 12.14 -9.13
CA SER A 149 -25.56 11.75 -9.20
C SER A 149 -25.93 10.47 -8.46
N TYR A 150 -24.95 9.63 -8.12
CA TYR A 150 -25.17 8.34 -7.45
C TYR A 150 -25.00 8.42 -5.93
N THR A 151 -24.45 9.53 -5.42
CA THR A 151 -24.25 9.68 -3.98
C THR A 151 -25.58 9.77 -3.24
N SER A 152 -25.80 8.85 -2.30
CA SER A 152 -27.00 8.85 -1.48
C SER A 152 -26.98 9.97 -0.42
N ALA A 153 -28.16 10.43 0.00
CA ALA A 153 -28.27 11.39 1.11
C ALA A 153 -27.65 10.86 2.43
N LYS A 154 -27.62 9.53 2.62
CA LYS A 154 -26.93 8.88 3.75
C LYS A 154 -25.42 9.09 3.65
N ALA A 155 -24.82 8.80 2.50
CA ALA A 155 -23.41 9.03 2.23
C ALA A 155 -23.02 10.50 2.46
N LEU A 156 -23.76 11.46 1.86
CA LEU A 156 -23.51 12.89 2.07
C LEU A 156 -23.65 13.34 3.53
N SER A 157 -24.55 12.72 4.31
CA SER A 157 -24.66 13.04 5.74
C SER A 157 -23.45 12.57 6.56
N LYS A 158 -22.77 11.50 6.14
CA LYS A 158 -21.56 10.96 6.78
C LYS A 158 -20.30 11.65 6.26
N ASN A 159 -20.21 11.87 4.96
CA ASN A 159 -19.09 12.48 4.26
C ASN A 159 -19.55 13.70 3.43
N PRO A 160 -19.79 14.88 4.04
CA PRO A 160 -20.35 16.05 3.34
C PRO A 160 -19.48 16.65 2.23
N ARG A 161 -18.24 16.16 2.07
CA ARG A 161 -17.32 16.52 0.99
C ARG A 161 -16.96 15.33 0.10
N GLY A 162 -17.50 14.14 0.36
CA GLY A 162 -17.02 12.86 -0.18
C GLY A 162 -15.68 12.39 0.41
N ILE A 163 -15.19 11.28 -0.12
CA ILE A 163 -13.94 10.58 0.26
C ILE A 163 -12.97 10.48 -0.94
N ARG A 164 -11.71 10.09 -0.69
CA ARG A 164 -10.71 9.81 -1.73
C ARG A 164 -10.19 8.38 -1.55
N ILE A 165 -10.56 7.49 -2.46
CA ILE A 165 -10.20 6.06 -2.44
C ILE A 165 -9.57 5.59 -3.76
N ASP A 166 -9.63 6.41 -4.81
CA ASP A 166 -8.98 6.17 -6.09
C ASP A 166 -7.64 6.91 -6.12
N HIS A 167 -6.57 6.17 -6.39
CA HIS A 167 -5.20 6.68 -6.29
C HIS A 167 -4.36 6.37 -7.51
N ILE A 168 -3.35 7.21 -7.73
CA ILE A 168 -2.24 6.94 -8.65
C ILE A 168 -0.95 7.13 -7.87
N PHE A 169 -0.29 6.03 -7.50
CA PHE A 169 1.03 6.04 -6.89
C PHE A 169 2.11 5.90 -7.97
N VAL A 170 3.22 6.60 -7.79
CA VAL A 170 4.29 6.71 -8.79
C VAL A 170 5.67 6.48 -8.19
N ARG A 171 6.58 5.93 -8.98
CA ARG A 171 8.00 5.82 -8.66
C ARG A 171 8.83 5.77 -9.94
N GLY A 172 9.83 6.64 -10.05
CA GLY A 172 10.85 6.51 -11.09
C GLY A 172 11.79 5.31 -10.84
N GLY A 173 12.41 4.80 -11.90
CA GLY A 173 13.52 3.83 -11.77
C GLY A 173 14.73 4.45 -11.07
N ASP A 174 15.72 3.64 -10.70
CA ASP A 174 16.75 4.04 -9.71
C ASP A 174 17.60 5.27 -10.10
N ASN A 175 17.65 5.64 -11.39
CA ASN A 175 18.33 6.83 -11.90
C ASN A 175 17.36 7.83 -12.57
N ILE A 176 16.06 7.74 -12.30
CA ILE A 176 14.99 8.53 -12.90
C ILE A 176 14.16 9.17 -11.78
N ASN A 177 14.11 10.50 -11.76
CA ASN A 177 13.15 11.22 -10.96
C ASN A 177 11.83 11.36 -11.74
N ALA A 178 10.71 11.21 -11.02
CA ALA A 178 9.37 11.42 -11.56
C ALA A 178 8.71 12.59 -10.81
N GLU A 179 8.63 13.75 -11.47
CA GLU A 179 7.93 14.95 -10.99
C GLU A 179 6.45 14.85 -11.37
N ILE A 180 5.55 15.00 -10.41
CA ILE A 180 4.12 15.16 -10.69
C ILE A 180 3.87 16.61 -11.06
N VAL A 181 3.51 16.87 -12.32
CA VAL A 181 3.30 18.23 -12.84
C VAL A 181 1.81 18.63 -12.85
N GLU A 182 0.91 17.66 -12.77
CA GLU A 182 -0.53 17.91 -12.72
C GLU A 182 -1.24 16.72 -12.05
N TYR A 183 -2.24 17.01 -11.21
CA TYR A 183 -3.22 16.06 -10.70
C TYR A 183 -4.60 16.71 -10.80
N THR A 184 -5.55 16.08 -11.49
CA THR A 184 -6.89 16.62 -11.76
C THR A 184 -7.94 15.53 -11.85
N LEU A 185 -9.22 15.90 -11.72
CA LEU A 185 -10.36 15.08 -12.14
C LEU A 185 -10.72 15.54 -13.57
N PRO A 186 -10.53 14.73 -14.62
CA PRO A 186 -10.52 15.21 -16.00
C PRO A 186 -11.89 15.16 -16.69
N LEU A 187 -12.89 14.56 -16.05
CA LEU A 187 -14.26 14.44 -16.56
C LEU A 187 -15.15 15.52 -15.95
N PRO A 188 -16.16 16.01 -16.67
CA PRO A 188 -17.20 16.85 -16.07
C PRO A 188 -18.12 16.00 -15.19
N ASP A 189 -18.71 16.63 -14.16
CA ASP A 189 -19.58 16.01 -13.14
C ASP A 189 -20.74 15.18 -13.73
N ARG A 190 -21.14 15.45 -14.97
CA ARG A 190 -22.24 14.79 -15.69
C ARG A 190 -21.84 14.38 -17.09
N VAL A 191 -22.38 13.25 -17.53
CA VAL A 191 -22.33 12.84 -18.94
C VAL A 191 -23.00 13.93 -19.79
N PRO A 192 -22.37 14.41 -20.88
CA PRO A 192 -22.92 15.51 -21.68
C PRO A 192 -24.37 15.29 -22.13
N GLY A 193 -25.25 16.23 -21.80
CA GLY A 193 -26.69 16.16 -22.10
C GLY A 193 -27.51 15.25 -21.17
N GLN A 194 -26.91 14.66 -20.14
CA GLN A 194 -27.57 13.75 -19.20
C GLN A 194 -27.64 14.32 -17.78
N LYS A 195 -28.48 13.71 -16.94
CA LYS A 195 -28.62 14.05 -15.51
C LYS A 195 -27.77 13.19 -14.58
N PHE A 196 -27.06 12.20 -15.12
CA PHE A 196 -26.22 11.26 -14.37
C PHE A 196 -24.71 11.45 -14.64
N SER A 197 -23.90 11.07 -13.66
CA SER A 197 -22.43 11.06 -13.67
C SER A 197 -21.89 9.85 -14.46
N PHE A 198 -20.60 9.82 -14.78
CA PHE A 198 -20.01 8.70 -15.54
C PHE A 198 -19.93 7.40 -14.72
N SER A 199 -19.67 7.54 -13.42
CA SER A 199 -19.80 6.51 -12.38
C SER A 199 -20.21 7.23 -11.09
N ASP A 200 -20.43 6.45 -10.04
CA ASP A 200 -20.36 6.85 -8.63
C ASP A 200 -18.95 7.27 -8.16
N HIS A 201 -17.90 6.83 -8.86
CA HIS A 201 -16.53 7.33 -8.72
C HIS A 201 -16.19 8.46 -9.72
N GLU A 202 -15.31 9.37 -9.31
CA GLU A 202 -14.69 10.38 -10.18
C GLU A 202 -13.38 9.88 -10.77
N ALA A 203 -13.16 10.12 -12.07
CA ALA A 203 -11.91 9.73 -12.73
C ALA A 203 -10.72 10.55 -12.21
N VAL A 204 -9.56 9.91 -12.05
CA VAL A 204 -8.30 10.56 -11.63
C VAL A 204 -7.32 10.65 -12.80
N LEU A 205 -6.69 11.81 -12.97
CA LEU A 205 -5.62 12.05 -13.93
C LEU A 205 -4.37 12.58 -13.22
N ALA A 206 -3.22 11.97 -13.51
CA ALA A 206 -1.91 12.49 -13.16
C ALA A 206 -1.04 12.69 -14.41
N LYS A 207 -0.31 13.80 -14.51
CA LYS A 207 0.74 14.01 -15.51
C LYS A 207 2.10 14.00 -14.81
N LEU A 208 3.04 13.30 -15.44
CA LEU A 208 4.37 13.03 -14.87
C LEU A 208 5.43 13.51 -15.85
N LYS A 209 6.49 14.11 -15.31
CA LYS A 209 7.69 14.49 -16.05
C LYS A 209 8.87 13.70 -15.52
N LEU A 210 9.51 12.96 -16.42
CA LEU A 210 10.66 12.13 -16.11
C LEU A 210 11.96 12.84 -16.46
N TYR A 211 12.94 12.77 -15.57
CA TYR A 211 14.28 13.32 -15.78
C TYR A 211 15.30 12.38 -15.15
N ARG A 212 16.45 12.20 -15.81
CA ARG A 212 17.56 11.44 -15.23
C ARG A 212 18.06 12.19 -14.00
N ALA A 213 18.21 11.48 -12.89
CA ALA A 213 18.91 12.01 -11.74
C ALA A 213 20.37 12.33 -12.16
N GLN A 214 20.89 13.48 -11.73
CA GLN A 214 22.31 13.74 -11.92
C GLN A 214 23.07 12.86 -10.93
N THR A 215 23.75 11.82 -11.42
CA THR A 215 24.85 11.21 -10.68
C THR A 215 25.90 12.28 -10.43
N GLU A 216 26.12 12.62 -9.16
CA GLU A 216 27.26 13.46 -8.78
C GLU A 216 28.55 12.79 -9.26
N ARG A 217 29.21 13.38 -10.26
CA ARG A 217 30.56 12.98 -10.68
C ARG A 217 31.56 13.51 -9.66
N GLY A 218 31.52 12.91 -8.46
CA GLY A 218 32.10 13.47 -7.23
C GLY A 218 33.04 12.54 -6.47
N ALA A 219 33.63 11.50 -7.11
CA ALA A 219 34.81 10.78 -6.62
C ALA A 219 35.25 9.69 -7.63
N ALA A 220 35.73 10.08 -8.81
CA ALA A 220 36.51 9.17 -9.65
C ALA A 220 37.94 9.07 -9.08
N GLY A 221 38.06 8.43 -7.91
CA GLY A 221 39.34 7.93 -7.41
C GLY A 221 39.68 6.65 -8.18
N ASP A 222 40.85 6.65 -8.83
CA ASP A 222 41.42 5.45 -9.41
C ASP A 222 41.74 4.43 -8.30
N GLY A 223 41.47 3.14 -8.54
CA GLY A 223 41.70 2.08 -7.56
C GLY A 223 40.57 1.04 -7.45
N THR A 224 40.89 -0.19 -7.84
CA THR A 224 40.07 -1.38 -7.61
C THR A 224 39.82 -1.64 -6.12
N GLY A 225 38.55 -1.75 -5.72
CA GLY A 225 38.17 -2.18 -4.37
C GLY A 225 36.70 -2.56 -4.28
N VAL A 226 36.39 -3.86 -4.19
CA VAL A 226 35.06 -4.31 -3.76
C VAL A 226 34.96 -4.07 -2.26
N ALA A 227 34.03 -3.23 -1.83
CA ALA A 227 33.77 -3.02 -0.41
C ALA A 227 33.07 -4.25 0.19
N THR A 228 33.85 -5.24 0.65
CA THR A 228 33.37 -6.29 1.54
C THR A 228 33.04 -5.68 2.90
N ILE A 229 31.77 -5.70 3.27
CA ILE A 229 31.33 -5.39 4.63
C ILE A 229 31.49 -6.68 5.43
N ASP A 230 32.52 -6.75 6.28
CA ASP A 230 32.68 -7.84 7.23
C ASP A 230 31.59 -7.73 8.31
N VAL A 231 30.53 -8.52 8.16
CA VAL A 231 29.47 -8.65 9.17
C VAL A 231 29.94 -9.65 10.21
N ASN A 232 30.50 -9.15 11.31
CA ASN A 232 30.95 -9.97 12.43
C ASN A 232 29.74 -10.52 13.19
N CYS A 233 29.24 -11.69 12.79
CA CYS A 233 28.17 -12.39 13.48
C CYS A 233 28.72 -13.11 14.71
N GLU A 234 28.63 -12.49 15.89
CA GLU A 234 28.79 -13.20 17.15
C GLU A 234 27.59 -14.13 17.35
N VAL A 235 27.77 -15.41 17.01
CA VAL A 235 26.80 -16.47 17.29
C VAL A 235 26.89 -16.79 18.78
N VAL A 236 25.97 -16.25 19.57
CA VAL A 236 25.78 -16.67 20.96
C VAL A 236 25.04 -18.01 20.94
N GLU A 237 25.74 -19.10 21.30
CA GLU A 237 25.10 -20.39 21.53
C GLU A 237 24.28 -20.36 22.83
N GLU A 238 22.96 -20.14 22.72
CA GLU A 238 22.05 -20.42 23.82
C GLU A 238 21.93 -21.94 24.06
N THR A 239 22.78 -22.44 24.94
CA THR A 239 22.68 -23.82 25.44
C THR A 239 21.49 -23.95 26.39
N CYS A 240 20.39 -24.53 25.90
CA CYS A 240 19.21 -24.84 26.71
C CYS A 240 19.57 -25.82 27.86
N PRO A 241 19.44 -25.44 29.15
CA PRO A 241 19.75 -26.35 30.25
C PRO A 241 18.62 -27.36 30.45
N SER A 242 18.80 -28.59 29.98
CA SER A 242 17.97 -29.74 30.36
C SER A 242 18.19 -30.06 31.84
N ARG A 243 17.28 -29.62 32.71
CA ARG A 243 17.36 -29.90 34.16
C ARG A 243 16.37 -31.00 34.54
N GLU A 244 16.90 -32.17 34.87
CA GLU A 244 16.12 -33.28 35.43
C GLU A 244 15.45 -32.85 36.75
N GLN A 245 14.22 -33.33 36.98
CA GLN A 245 13.49 -33.10 38.23
C GLN A 245 13.95 -34.09 39.31
N GLY A 246 14.77 -33.61 40.24
CA GLY A 246 15.01 -34.23 41.55
C GLY A 246 14.60 -33.26 42.65
N GLY A 247 13.77 -33.70 43.60
CA GLY A 247 13.08 -32.81 44.55
C GLY A 247 13.90 -32.36 45.78
N GLY A 248 13.36 -31.37 46.51
CA GLY A 248 13.87 -30.88 47.79
C GLY A 248 13.24 -29.54 48.18
N ASP A 249 12.83 -29.39 49.44
CA ASP A 249 12.07 -28.24 49.97
C ASP A 249 12.95 -26.99 50.26
N GLY A 250 12.36 -25.79 50.26
CA GLY A 250 12.96 -24.58 50.85
C GLY A 250 12.48 -23.24 50.25
N PRO A 251 12.20 -22.18 51.04
CA PRO A 251 11.39 -21.05 50.56
C PRO A 251 12.16 -19.79 50.09
N ALA A 252 11.50 -19.12 49.13
CA ALA A 252 11.57 -17.73 48.65
C ALA A 252 12.55 -16.69 49.29
N GLU A 253 13.31 -16.02 48.42
CA GLU A 253 13.81 -14.65 48.61
C GLU A 253 13.23 -13.69 47.56
N ALA A 254 13.15 -12.40 47.90
CA ALA A 254 12.73 -11.33 47.01
C ALA A 254 13.87 -10.32 46.82
N ILE A 255 14.29 -10.09 45.57
CA ILE A 255 15.33 -9.09 45.23
C ILE A 255 14.81 -8.20 44.08
N ARG A 256 14.90 -6.88 44.28
CA ARG A 256 14.66 -5.86 43.25
C ARG A 256 15.98 -5.48 42.59
N PRO A 257 16.05 -5.26 41.27
CA PRO A 257 17.20 -4.61 40.65
C PRO A 257 17.08 -3.08 40.70
N THR A 258 18.21 -2.43 40.94
CA THR A 258 18.42 -0.97 40.89
C THR A 258 18.70 -0.51 39.45
N VAL A 259 18.29 0.72 39.14
CA VAL A 259 18.64 1.41 37.89
C VAL A 259 19.86 2.30 38.14
N ASP A 260 20.81 2.34 37.20
CA ASP A 260 22.00 3.20 37.28
C ASP A 260 21.95 4.25 36.16
N GLU A 261 22.06 5.53 36.52
CA GLU A 261 22.05 6.66 35.60
C GLU A 261 23.48 7.17 35.38
N SER A 262 23.89 7.31 34.12
CA SER A 262 25.09 8.09 33.78
C SER A 262 24.76 9.24 32.83
N LEU A 263 24.94 10.45 33.35
CA LEU A 263 24.72 11.72 32.65
C LEU A 263 25.92 12.08 31.76
N ALA A 264 25.63 12.54 30.54
CA ALA A 264 26.56 13.34 29.74
C ALA A 264 25.89 14.68 29.40
N ASN A 265 26.58 15.78 29.70
CA ASN A 265 26.00 17.12 29.82
C ASN A 265 26.55 18.06 28.73
N CYS A 266 25.69 18.89 28.12
CA CYS A 266 26.09 19.97 27.19
C CYS A 266 25.12 21.16 27.27
N ASN A 267 25.55 22.23 27.96
CA ASN A 267 24.99 23.58 27.79
C ASN A 267 25.30 24.09 26.36
N GLY A 268 24.54 24.97 25.71
CA GLY A 268 23.29 25.64 26.08
C GLY A 268 23.25 27.07 25.51
N SER A 269 22.10 27.55 25.03
CA SER A 269 21.69 28.97 24.99
C SER A 269 20.26 29.13 24.46
N SER A 270 19.45 29.97 25.12
CA SER A 270 18.03 30.16 24.81
C SER A 270 17.70 31.59 24.37
N VAL A 271 16.82 31.75 23.37
CA VAL A 271 15.97 32.95 23.17
C VAL A 271 14.57 32.52 22.68
N ARG A 272 13.50 33.18 23.13
CA ARG A 272 12.08 32.96 22.75
C ARG A 272 11.71 33.91 21.59
N GLY A 273 10.75 33.69 20.69
CA GLY A 273 9.56 32.82 20.55
C GLY A 273 8.47 33.63 19.78
N PRO A 274 7.26 33.14 19.44
CA PRO A 274 6.65 31.81 19.56
C PRO A 274 6.11 31.24 18.20
N ASP A 275 5.33 30.16 18.28
CA ASP A 275 4.31 29.67 17.32
C ASP A 275 4.63 29.43 15.83
N LYS A 276 5.06 28.20 15.53
CA LYS A 276 4.44 27.39 14.46
C LYS A 276 4.33 25.93 14.91
N SER A 277 3.16 25.32 14.71
CA SER A 277 2.94 23.88 14.94
C SER A 277 3.65 23.05 13.88
N CYS A 278 4.94 22.79 14.10
CA CYS A 278 5.71 21.88 13.27
C CYS A 278 5.35 20.44 13.66
N SER A 279 4.39 19.84 12.95
CA SER A 279 4.18 18.40 13.01
C SER A 279 5.48 17.71 12.59
N SER A 280 6.12 16.97 13.49
CA SER A 280 7.36 16.27 13.22
C SER A 280 7.15 15.25 12.11
N ILE A 281 7.67 15.55 10.92
CA ILE A 281 7.67 14.62 9.78
C ILE A 281 8.54 13.42 10.20
N GLN A 282 7.89 12.29 10.48
CA GLN A 282 8.62 11.06 10.83
C GLN A 282 9.45 10.61 9.62
N PRO A 283 10.70 10.15 9.83
CA PRO A 283 11.50 9.57 8.75
C PRO A 283 10.75 8.40 8.10
N LEU A 284 10.80 8.29 6.77
CA LEU A 284 10.12 7.23 6.01
C LEU A 284 10.36 5.81 6.57
N PRO A 285 11.57 5.42 7.03
CA PRO A 285 11.77 4.12 7.68
C PRO A 285 10.97 3.94 8.96
N ALA A 286 10.86 4.98 9.81
CA ALA A 286 10.10 4.93 11.05
C ALA A 286 8.58 4.86 10.79
N ALA A 287 8.08 5.68 9.85
CA ALA A 287 6.68 5.65 9.44
C ALA A 287 6.28 4.30 8.83
N ARG A 288 7.17 3.68 8.03
CA ARG A 288 6.98 2.33 7.49
C ARG A 288 6.92 1.28 8.61
N THR A 289 7.86 1.31 9.57
CA THR A 289 7.88 0.36 10.68
C THR A 289 6.63 0.48 11.55
N ALA A 290 6.18 1.70 11.86
CA ALA A 290 4.96 1.93 12.63
C ALA A 290 3.72 1.39 11.90
N ALA A 291 3.57 1.65 10.60
CA ALA A 291 2.46 1.10 9.80
C ALA A 291 2.50 -0.44 9.72
N LEU A 292 3.68 -1.06 9.63
CA LEU A 292 3.79 -2.52 9.64
C LEU A 292 3.47 -3.11 11.04
N GLN A 293 3.84 -2.44 12.13
CA GLN A 293 3.48 -2.85 13.49
C GLN A 293 1.97 -2.75 13.74
N GLU A 294 1.32 -1.67 13.31
CA GLU A 294 -0.14 -1.53 13.38
C GLU A 294 -0.85 -2.60 12.53
N ALA A 295 -0.36 -2.86 11.32
CA ALA A 295 -0.89 -3.92 10.46
C ALA A 295 -0.75 -5.33 11.05
N LEU A 296 0.39 -5.64 11.66
CA LEU A 296 0.61 -6.92 12.35
C LEU A 296 -0.35 -7.06 13.54
N ALA A 297 -0.50 -6.04 14.39
CA ALA A 297 -1.43 -6.08 15.51
C ALA A 297 -2.89 -6.30 15.09
N LEU A 298 -3.32 -5.71 13.96
CA LEU A 298 -4.65 -5.94 13.37
C LEU A 298 -4.81 -7.37 12.83
N CYS A 299 -3.79 -7.89 12.16
CA CYS A 299 -3.76 -9.27 11.68
C CYS A 299 -3.83 -10.26 12.86
N ASP A 300 -3.01 -10.07 13.89
CA ASP A 300 -2.94 -10.91 15.09
C ASP A 300 -4.29 -10.97 15.82
N ALA A 301 -4.95 -9.82 16.00
CA ALA A 301 -6.31 -9.74 16.56
C ALA A 301 -7.37 -10.49 15.72
N SER A 302 -7.12 -10.67 14.42
CA SER A 302 -8.05 -11.31 13.47
C SER A 302 -7.64 -12.74 13.07
N LEU A 303 -6.53 -13.30 13.59
CA LEU A 303 -5.89 -14.52 13.06
C LEU A 303 -6.82 -15.73 12.94
N LEU A 304 -7.68 -15.95 13.95
CA LEU A 304 -8.61 -17.08 13.95
C LEU A 304 -9.66 -16.96 12.84
N GLN A 305 -10.14 -15.74 12.59
CA GLN A 305 -11.09 -15.42 11.53
C GLN A 305 -10.39 -15.59 10.17
N LEU A 306 -9.26 -14.93 9.94
CA LEU A 306 -8.46 -15.04 8.71
C LEU A 306 -8.11 -16.48 8.31
N ASN A 307 -7.73 -17.32 9.27
CA ASN A 307 -7.43 -18.73 9.01
C ASN A 307 -8.69 -19.51 8.60
N THR A 308 -9.81 -19.25 9.27
CA THR A 308 -11.12 -19.81 8.91
C THR A 308 -11.49 -19.40 7.49
N ASP A 309 -11.36 -18.11 7.15
CA ASP A 309 -11.69 -17.55 5.84
C ASP A 309 -10.83 -18.12 4.72
N ARG A 310 -9.51 -18.27 4.94
CA ARG A 310 -8.62 -18.89 3.96
C ARG A 310 -8.97 -20.35 3.72
N ILE A 311 -9.23 -21.14 4.78
CA ILE A 311 -9.65 -22.54 4.64
C ILE A 311 -10.94 -22.63 3.83
N LEU A 312 -11.92 -21.77 4.12
CA LEU A 312 -13.21 -21.73 3.42
C LEU A 312 -13.06 -21.29 1.97
N TYR A 313 -12.21 -20.29 1.69
CA TYR A 313 -11.91 -19.81 0.33
C TYR A 313 -11.33 -20.93 -0.55
N TYR A 314 -10.27 -21.61 -0.09
CA TYR A 314 -9.66 -22.71 -0.85
C TYR A 314 -10.59 -23.92 -0.96
N SER A 315 -11.36 -24.24 0.09
CA SER A 315 -12.33 -25.33 0.06
C SER A 315 -13.43 -25.07 -0.98
N ALA A 316 -14.05 -23.89 -0.95
CA ALA A 316 -15.12 -23.52 -1.89
C ALA A 316 -14.60 -23.41 -3.33
N ALA A 317 -13.40 -22.84 -3.54
CA ALA A 317 -12.77 -22.78 -4.85
C ALA A 317 -12.56 -24.18 -5.47
N THR A 318 -12.17 -25.17 -4.67
CA THR A 318 -11.95 -26.56 -5.11
C THR A 318 -13.24 -27.27 -5.59
N PHE A 319 -14.42 -26.75 -5.26
CA PHE A 319 -15.71 -27.30 -5.72
C PHE A 319 -16.40 -26.46 -6.81
N LEU A 320 -15.88 -25.27 -7.12
CA LEU A 320 -16.49 -24.31 -8.04
C LEU A 320 -15.65 -24.06 -9.31
N PHE A 321 -14.41 -24.55 -9.35
CA PHE A 321 -13.45 -24.47 -10.46
C PHE A 321 -12.79 -25.82 -10.72
#